data_AF-D2JCY2-F1
#
_entry.id   AF-D2JCY2-F1
#
_cell.length_a   1.000
_cell.length_b   1.000
_cell.length_c   1.000
_cell.angle_alpha   90.00
_cell.angle_beta   90.00
_cell.angle_gamma   90.00
#
_symmetry.space_group_name_H-M   'P 1'
#
loop_
_entity.id
_entity.type
_entity.pdbx_description
1 polymer ?
#
loop_
_entity_poly.entity_id
_entity_poly.type
_entity_poly.pdbx_seq_one_letter_code
_entity_poly.pdbx_strand_id
1 'polypeptide(L)'
;MIFSKEMNGHELYTKIMNVLVYTAFIAFIVLLILKFILDSTFLDYIHIFARFVFLLGLVVGSIPDFLEKNVKSIFWDIVVILIMITTCFIL
;
A
#
# COMPACT_ATOMS: atom_id res chain seq x y z
N MET A 1 -30.42 14.60 7.96
CA MET A 1 -29.15 15.37 8.05
C MET A 1 -27.96 14.53 8.51
N ILE A 2 -28.15 13.36 9.16
CA ILE A 2 -27.05 12.51 9.65
C ILE A 2 -26.32 11.78 8.49
N PHE A 3 -27.05 11.30 7.48
CA PHE A 3 -26.50 10.55 6.34
C PHE A 3 -25.49 11.32 5.47
N SER A 4 -25.60 12.65 5.38
CA SER A 4 -24.68 13.48 4.57
C SER A 4 -23.31 13.68 5.22
N LYS A 5 -23.22 13.55 6.55
CA LYS A 5 -21.95 13.74 7.29
C LYS A 5 -21.07 12.49 7.21
N GLU A 6 -21.68 11.31 7.12
CA GLU A 6 -20.99 10.02 6.96
C GLU A 6 -20.42 9.85 5.55
N MET A 7 -21.13 10.29 4.50
CA MET A 7 -20.61 10.28 3.12
C MET A 7 -19.32 11.10 2.96
N ASN A 8 -19.26 12.28 3.57
CA ASN A 8 -18.05 13.13 3.52
C ASN A 8 -16.87 12.51 4.28
N GLY A 9 -17.12 11.83 5.39
CA GLY A 9 -16.08 11.14 6.15
C GLY A 9 -15.49 9.96 5.37
N HIS A 10 -16.35 9.18 4.70
CA HIS A 10 -15.93 8.02 3.91
C HIS A 10 -15.12 8.44 2.68
N GLU A 11 -15.59 9.44 1.90
CA GLU A 11 -14.83 9.93 0.74
C GLU A 11 -13.46 10.51 1.12
N LEU A 12 -13.39 11.22 2.24
CA LEU A 12 -12.16 11.83 2.72
C LEU A 12 -11.20 10.75 3.26
N TYR A 13 -11.74 9.72 3.93
CA TYR A 13 -10.98 8.54 4.34
C TYR A 13 -10.42 7.78 3.14
N THR A 14 -11.23 7.49 2.12
CA THR A 14 -10.79 6.80 0.90
C THR A 14 -9.73 7.62 0.16
N LYS A 15 -9.87 8.95 0.09
CA LYS A 15 -8.83 9.83 -0.48
C LYS A 15 -7.52 9.78 0.29
N ILE A 16 -7.57 9.90 1.62
CA ILE A 16 -6.37 9.84 2.45
C ILE A 16 -5.70 8.48 2.29
N MET A 17 -6.48 7.40 2.33
CA MET A 17 -5.95 6.04 2.22
C MET A 17 -5.29 5.81 0.86
N ASN A 18 -5.91 6.26 -0.24
CA ASN A 18 -5.29 6.21 -1.56
C ASN A 18 -3.97 6.99 -1.62
N VAL A 19 -3.96 8.23 -1.12
CA VAL A 19 -2.72 9.03 -1.07
C VAL A 19 -1.65 8.32 -0.25
N LEU A 20 -2.02 7.72 0.88
CA LEU A 20 -1.10 7.00 1.76
C LEU A 20 -0.52 5.77 1.07
N VAL A 21 -1.33 4.99 0.35
CA VAL A 21 -0.89 3.84 -0.46
C VAL A 21 0.03 4.27 -1.59
N TYR A 22 -0.32 5.31 -2.36
CA TYR A 22 0.56 5.84 -3.43
C TYR A 22 1.90 6.34 -2.89
N THR A 23 1.88 7.07 -1.77
CA THR A 23 3.10 7.61 -1.16
C THR A 23 3.98 6.49 -0.63
N ALA A 24 3.37 5.48 0.00
CA ALA A 24 4.08 4.30 0.46
C ALA A 24 4.69 3.52 -0.72
N PHE A 25 4.02 3.47 -1.87
CA PHE A 25 4.50 2.75 -3.06
C PHE A 25 5.72 3.45 -3.66
N ILE A 26 5.66 4.78 -3.77
CA ILE A 26 6.79 5.60 -4.21
C ILE A 26 7.97 5.45 -3.25
N ALA A 27 7.70 5.53 -1.94
CA ALA A 27 8.74 5.33 -0.92
C ALA A 27 9.39 3.96 -1.04
N PHE A 28 8.60 2.91 -1.29
CA PHE A 28 9.11 1.56 -1.51
C PHE A 28 10.04 1.48 -2.73
N ILE A 29 9.65 2.06 -3.88
CA ILE A 29 10.49 2.08 -5.08
C ILE A 29 11.80 2.82 -4.82
N VAL A 30 11.76 3.98 -4.16
CA VAL A 30 12.96 4.76 -3.82
C VAL A 30 13.90 3.95 -2.92
N LEU A 31 13.35 3.24 -1.93
CA LEU A 31 14.12 2.39 -1.03
C LEU A 31 14.79 1.22 -1.76
N LEU A 32 14.10 0.64 -2.74
CA LEU A 32 14.60 -0.44 -3.59
C LEU A 32 15.76 0.05 -4.47
N ILE A 33 15.63 1.23 -5.08
CA ILE A 33 16.71 1.89 -5.84
C ILE A 33 17.91 2.19 -4.92
N LEU A 34 17.65 2.72 -3.73
CA LEU A 34 18.70 3.07 -2.78
C LEU A 34 19.45 1.82 -2.30
N LYS A 35 18.75 0.71 -2.08
CA LYS A 35 19.37 -0.58 -1.74
C LYS A 35 20.24 -1.12 -2.88
N PHE A 36 19.84 -0.91 -4.12
CA PHE A 36 20.64 -1.33 -5.29
C PHE A 36 21.94 -0.51 -5.43
N ILE A 37 21.95 0.75 -5.00
CA ILE A 37 23.10 1.66 -5.10
C ILE A 37 24.00 1.59 -3.86
N LEU A 38 23.40 1.45 -2.68
CA LEU A 38 24.09 1.34 -1.39
C LEU A 38 24.00 -0.10 -0.88
N ASP A 39 25.05 -0.88 -1.11
CA ASP A 39 25.24 -2.23 -0.57
C ASP A 39 25.60 -2.18 0.93
N SER A 40 24.68 -1.62 1.72
CA SER A 40 24.84 -1.41 3.16
C SER A 40 23.89 -2.32 3.91
N THR A 41 24.44 -3.09 4.86
CA THR A 41 23.66 -3.97 5.76
C THR A 41 22.58 -3.20 6.53
N PHE A 42 22.76 -1.90 6.75
CA PHE A 42 21.73 -1.05 7.36
C PHE A 42 20.52 -0.85 6.45
N LEU A 43 20.74 -0.70 5.14
CA LEU A 43 19.67 -0.59 4.16
C LEU A 43 18.89 -1.89 3.99
N ASP A 44 19.52 -3.05 4.20
CA ASP A 44 18.81 -4.33 4.21
C ASP A 44 17.77 -4.40 5.32
N TYR A 45 18.11 -3.97 6.54
CA TYR A 45 17.15 -3.93 7.65
C TYR A 45 16.00 -2.95 7.40
N ILE A 46 16.30 -1.76 6.85
CA ILE A 46 15.26 -0.79 6.49
C ILE A 46 14.38 -1.34 5.36
N HIS A 47 14.96 -2.01 4.37
CA HIS A 47 14.22 -2.59 3.26
C HIS A 47 13.28 -3.72 3.73
N ILE A 48 13.72 -4.57 4.66
CA ILE A 48 12.87 -5.60 5.28
C ILE A 48 11.74 -4.95 6.09
N PHE A 49 12.03 -3.91 6.87
CA PHE A 49 11.01 -3.20 7.64
C PHE A 49 9.98 -2.51 6.73
N ALA A 50 10.45 -1.78 5.70
CA ALA A 50 9.60 -1.12 4.73
C ALA A 50 8.73 -2.11 3.96
N ARG A 51 9.26 -3.31 3.62
CA ARG A 51 8.47 -4.41 3.05
C ARG A 51 7.27 -4.77 3.94
N PHE A 52 7.50 -5.01 5.23
CA PHE A 52 6.42 -5.37 6.16
C PHE A 52 5.37 -4.27 6.28
N VAL A 53 5.81 -3.01 6.41
CA VAL A 53 4.91 -1.86 6.50
C VAL A 53 4.10 -1.69 5.21
N PHE A 54 4.72 -1.90 4.05
CA PHE A 54 4.05 -1.77 2.76
C PHE A 54 2.98 -2.85 2.55
N LEU A 55 3.28 -4.09 2.94
CA LEU A 55 2.34 -5.21 2.86
C LEU A 55 1.13 -5.00 3.79
N LEU A 56 1.37 -4.51 5.01
CA LEU A 56 0.30 -4.10 5.92
C LEU A 56 -0.52 -2.93 5.35
N GLY A 57 0.14 -1.94 4.74
CA GLY A 57 -0.52 -0.80 4.10
C GLY A 57 -1.46 -1.22 2.96
N LEU A 58 -1.07 -2.20 2.14
CA LEU A 58 -1.93 -2.75 1.08
C LEU A 58 -3.12 -3.52 1.65
N VAL A 59 -2.92 -4.33 2.70
CA VAL A 59 -4.00 -5.06 3.36
C VAL A 59 -5.00 -4.08 3.98
N VAL A 60 -4.52 -3.03 4.66
CA VAL A 60 -5.40 -2.01 5.25
C VAL A 60 -6.09 -1.15 4.18
N GLY A 61 -5.37 -0.80 3.12
CA GLY A 61 -5.87 -0.03 1.99
C GLY A 61 -6.99 -0.73 1.23
N SER A 62 -6.98 -2.06 1.20
CA SER A 62 -8.00 -2.87 0.52
C SER A 62 -9.27 -3.12 1.36
N ILE A 63 -9.22 -2.92 2.70
CA ILE A 63 -10.40 -3.03 3.58
C ILE A 63 -11.59 -2.17 3.11
N PRO A 64 -11.44 -0.86 2.82
CA PRO A 64 -12.54 -0.03 2.33
C PRO A 64 -13.11 -0.54 0.99
N ASP A 65 -12.28 -1.04 0.07
CA ASP A 65 -12.75 -1.59 -1.21
C ASP A 65 -13.57 -2.89 -1.02
N PHE A 66 -13.20 -3.74 -0.06
CA PHE A 66 -14.01 -4.89 0.36
C PHE A 66 -15.33 -4.48 1.02
N LEU A 67 -15.33 -3.42 1.84
CA LEU A 67 -16.54 -2.87 2.48
C LEU A 67 -17.50 -2.26 1.46
N GLU A 68 -16.99 -1.50 0.49
CA GLU A 68 -17.76 -0.90 -0.60
C GLU A 68 -18.21 -1.93 -1.65
N LYS A 69 -17.76 -3.19 -1.54
CA LYS A 69 -17.99 -4.28 -2.51
C LYS A 69 -17.63 -3.87 -3.95
N ASN A 70 -16.61 -3.03 -4.10
CA ASN A 70 -16.16 -2.58 -5.40
C ASN A 70 -15.26 -3.65 -6.02
N VAL A 71 -15.89 -4.62 -6.70
CA VAL A 71 -15.22 -5.81 -7.28
C VAL A 71 -14.04 -5.43 -8.18
N LYS A 72 -14.12 -4.28 -8.87
CA LYS A 72 -13.06 -3.80 -9.75
C LYS A 72 -11.83 -3.33 -8.96
N SER A 73 -12.02 -2.57 -7.87
CA SER A 73 -10.92 -2.18 -6.97
C SER A 73 -10.32 -3.40 -6.29
N ILE A 74 -11.16 -4.28 -5.74
CA ILE A 74 -10.72 -5.51 -5.05
C ILE A 74 -9.82 -6.35 -5.96
N PHE A 75 -10.20 -6.50 -7.24
CA PHE A 75 -9.36 -7.22 -8.20
C PHE A 75 -7.99 -6.56 -8.38
N TRP A 76 -7.94 -5.23 -8.49
CA TRP A 76 -6.69 -4.48 -8.59
C TRP A 76 -5.83 -4.59 -7.34
N ASP A 77 -6.41 -4.51 -6.15
CA ASP A 77 -5.68 -4.68 -4.89
C ASP A 77 -5.04 -6.06 -4.79
N ILE A 78 -5.79 -7.12 -5.15
CA ILE A 78 -5.27 -8.48 -5.18
C ILE A 78 -4.09 -8.59 -6.17
N VAL A 79 -4.21 -8.00 -7.36
CA VAL A 79 -3.12 -7.98 -8.35
C VAL A 79 -1.89 -7.26 -7.80
N VAL A 80 -2.06 -6.10 -7.17
CA VAL A 80 -0.94 -5.33 -6.59
C VAL A 80 -0.27 -6.09 -5.45
N ILE A 81 -1.05 -6.72 -4.56
CA ILE A 81 -0.54 -7.59 -3.49
C ILE A 81 0.26 -8.76 -4.07
N LEU A 82 -0.25 -9.39 -5.14
CA LEU A 82 0.40 -10.54 -5.77
C LEU A 82 1.72 -10.16 -6.46
N ILE A 83 1.76 -9.02 -7.15
CA ILE A 83 2.99 -8.44 -7.68
C ILE A 83 3.99 -8.20 -6.55
N MET A 84 3.54 -7.57 -5.46
CA MET A 84 4.38 -7.30 -4.29
C MET A 84 4.97 -8.56 -3.66
N ILE A 85 4.17 -9.62 -3.47
CA ILE A 85 4.64 -10.91 -2.95
C ILE A 85 5.69 -11.50 -3.89
N THR A 86 5.47 -11.41 -5.20
CA THR A 86 6.39 -11.93 -6.22
C THR A 86 7.72 -11.17 -6.20
N THR A 87 7.69 -9.83 -6.16
CA THR A 87 8.89 -9.00 -5.98
C THR A 87 9.53 -9.20 -4.60
N CYS A 88 8.75 -9.63 -3.59
CA CYS A 88 9.23 -9.91 -2.24
C CYS A 88 10.07 -11.19 -2.15
N PHE A 89 9.67 -12.24 -2.87
CA PHE A 89 10.34 -13.55 -2.81
C PHE A 89 11.44 -13.73 -3.84
N ILE A 90 11.41 -12.98 -4.94
CA ILE A 90 12.39 -13.11 -6.03
C ILE A 90 13.60 -12.18 -5.83
N LEU A 91 13.39 -11.00 -5.23
CA LEU A 91 14.43 -9.97 -5.00
C LEU A 91 14.87 -9.94 -3.53
#